data_AF-A0A1H0SB58-F1
#
_entry.id   AF-A0A1H0SB58-F1
#
_cell.length_a   1.000
_cell.length_b   1.000
_cell.length_c   1.000
_cell.angle_alpha   90.00
_cell.angle_beta   90.00
_cell.angle_gamma   90.00
#
_symmetry.space_group_name_H-M   'P 1'
#
loop_
_entity.id
_entity.type
_entity.pdbx_description
1 polymer ?
#
loop_
_entity_poly.entity_id
_entity_poly.type
_entity_poly.pdbx_seq_one_letter_code
_entity_poly.pdbx_strand_id
1 'polypeptide(L)'
;MRWKQRPEGSNWGDFGPDDQLGRVNLIGPEQVVKGAREIQAGISFCLSMPLDYPGGNKLNPRRHPPQLRPTFRDDIPYLNFPLAKVNPAATDVISDDQVLLCLQYSTQWDSLAHVGALFDADGDGRPERVYYNGYRANADIVGPVDYAEDDHFAAHDCGHGHDSHADALGIENFAVKGMQGRGVLVDLADVFGTDFRNVGYDDLMRAMEAHRVEVERGDMLLLRTGFAEVVLSMQRNPDEDVLHHSCSALNGRDNRLLNWITDAGIAALIADNYAVERFPALPPPDDTKTHPLLPLHHHCLFKLGLPLGELWYLRELADWLRANKRTRFMLTAPPLRLPGAVGSPTTPIATV
;
A
#
# COMPACT_ATOMS: atom_id res chain seq x y z
N MET A 1 20.62 10.28 17.81
CA MET A 1 19.87 10.79 16.64
C MET A 1 20.09 9.76 15.53
N ARG A 2 19.05 9.20 14.89
CA ARG A 2 19.26 8.06 13.96
C ARG A 2 19.88 8.47 12.61
N TRP A 3 20.03 9.78 12.36
CA TRP A 3 20.63 10.34 11.15
C TRP A 3 21.29 11.69 11.48
N LYS A 4 22.38 12.00 10.79
CA LYS A 4 23.02 13.33 10.72
C LYS A 4 22.69 14.04 9.41
N GLN A 5 22.50 13.28 8.33
CA GLN A 5 22.04 13.75 7.03
C GLN A 5 20.66 13.17 6.75
N ARG A 6 19.79 13.94 6.09
CA ARG A 6 18.51 13.44 5.59
C ARG A 6 18.45 13.54 4.07
N PRO A 7 17.71 12.66 3.38
CA PRO A 7 17.58 12.76 1.93
C PRO A 7 16.99 14.12 1.53
N GLU A 8 17.49 14.69 0.43
CA GLU A 8 17.00 15.98 -0.06
C GLU A 8 15.49 15.92 -0.36
N GLY A 9 14.71 16.90 0.11
CA GLY A 9 13.26 16.93 -0.07
C GLY A 9 12.51 15.78 0.62
N SER A 10 13.10 15.16 1.65
CA SER A 10 12.42 14.21 2.53
C SER A 10 11.70 14.90 3.68
N ASN A 11 10.76 14.18 4.28
CA ASN A 11 10.06 14.59 5.50
C ASN A 11 10.76 14.10 6.78
N TRP A 12 11.99 13.61 6.69
CA TRP A 12 12.70 13.06 7.85
C TRP A 12 12.90 14.13 8.92
N GLY A 13 12.44 13.83 10.13
CA GLY A 13 12.43 14.75 11.27
C GLY A 13 11.29 15.78 11.28
N ASP A 14 10.54 15.96 10.19
CA ASP A 14 9.49 17.01 10.12
C ASP A 14 8.32 16.73 11.07
N PHE A 15 8.01 15.45 11.31
CA PHE A 15 7.01 15.01 12.28
C PHE A 15 7.62 14.60 13.64
N GLY A 16 8.93 14.83 13.82
CA GLY A 16 9.68 14.48 15.02
C GLY A 16 10.71 13.38 14.80
N PRO A 17 11.76 13.32 15.65
CA PRO A 17 12.88 12.41 15.48
C PRO A 17 12.56 10.95 15.82
N ASP A 18 11.37 10.66 16.33
CA ASP A 18 10.88 9.32 16.68
C ASP A 18 9.60 8.94 15.93
N ASP A 19 9.26 9.73 14.91
CA ASP A 19 8.05 9.51 14.10
C ASP A 19 8.14 8.21 13.29
N GLN A 20 7.02 7.47 13.30
CA GLN A 20 6.80 6.22 12.56
C GLN A 20 5.58 6.29 11.63
N LEU A 21 4.89 7.42 11.57
CA LEU A 21 3.65 7.59 10.81
C LEU A 21 3.85 8.37 9.51
N GLY A 22 4.88 9.22 9.41
CA GLY A 22 5.09 10.06 8.24
C GLY A 22 3.88 10.92 7.94
N ARG A 23 3.43 10.93 6.69
CA ARG A 23 2.28 11.74 6.25
C ARG A 23 0.95 11.27 6.80
N VAL A 24 0.88 10.09 7.42
CA VAL A 24 -0.30 9.66 8.17
C VAL A 24 -0.58 10.60 9.36
N ASN A 25 0.43 11.32 9.86
CA ASN A 25 0.23 12.38 10.86
C ASN A 25 -0.69 13.51 10.37
N LEU A 26 -0.83 13.71 9.06
CA LEU A 26 -1.73 14.71 8.47
C LEU A 26 -3.20 14.35 8.62
N ILE A 27 -3.52 13.12 9.01
CA ILE A 27 -4.88 12.69 9.32
C ILE A 27 -5.17 13.06 10.78
N GLY A 28 -5.64 14.29 11.02
CA GLY A 28 -6.09 14.75 12.33
C GLY A 28 -7.60 14.60 12.52
N PRO A 29 -8.13 14.95 13.71
CA PRO A 29 -9.56 15.03 13.95
C PRO A 29 -10.30 15.90 12.93
N GLU A 30 -9.67 16.97 12.44
CA GLU A 30 -10.25 17.83 11.42
C GLU A 30 -10.41 17.11 10.07
N GLN A 31 -9.46 16.27 9.65
CA GLN A 31 -9.55 15.47 8.41
C GLN A 31 -10.62 14.38 8.53
N VAL A 32 -10.80 13.79 9.71
CA VAL A 32 -11.87 12.82 9.99
C VAL A 32 -13.24 13.51 9.84
N VAL A 33 -13.43 14.68 10.47
CA VAL A 33 -14.66 15.46 10.35
C VAL A 33 -14.89 15.92 8.90
N LYS A 34 -13.83 16.31 8.20
CA LYS A 34 -13.86 16.69 6.79
C LYS A 34 -14.35 15.54 5.91
N GLY A 35 -13.86 14.33 6.12
CA GLY A 35 -14.35 13.13 5.46
C GLY A 35 -15.80 12.83 5.81
N ALA A 36 -16.16 12.89 7.10
CA ALA A 36 -17.52 12.62 7.56
C ALA A 36 -18.57 13.57 6.93
N ARG A 37 -18.21 14.83 6.64
CA ARG A 37 -19.08 15.80 5.94
C ARG A 37 -19.36 15.41 4.48
N GLU A 38 -18.55 14.53 3.89
CA GLU A 38 -18.81 13.98 2.57
C GLU A 38 -19.89 12.88 2.61
N ILE A 39 -20.36 12.44 3.77
CA ILE A 39 -21.47 11.49 3.89
C ILE A 39 -22.80 12.25 3.73
N GLN A 40 -23.38 12.18 2.54
CA GLN A 40 -24.63 12.84 2.17
C GLN A 40 -25.71 11.83 1.77
N ALA A 41 -25.34 10.69 1.19
CA ALA A 41 -26.27 9.66 0.74
C ALA A 41 -26.34 8.45 1.69
N GLY A 42 -25.31 8.23 2.52
CA GLY A 42 -25.22 7.09 3.43
C GLY A 42 -24.97 5.76 2.71
N ILE A 43 -24.44 5.81 1.48
CA ILE A 43 -24.14 4.63 0.68
C ILE A 43 -22.69 4.24 0.91
N SER A 44 -22.43 2.97 1.17
CA SER A 44 -21.09 2.43 1.37
C SER A 44 -20.65 1.55 0.19
N PHE A 45 -19.38 1.70 -0.19
CA PHE A 45 -18.72 0.92 -1.23
C PHE A 45 -17.53 0.16 -0.63
N CYS A 46 -17.49 -1.16 -0.86
CA CYS A 46 -16.31 -1.97 -0.55
C CYS A 46 -15.26 -1.75 -1.63
N LEU A 47 -14.10 -1.22 -1.25
CA LEU A 47 -13.00 -0.94 -2.19
C LEU A 47 -11.95 -2.06 -2.22
N SER A 48 -12.35 -3.26 -1.84
CA SER A 48 -11.49 -4.43 -1.74
C SER A 48 -11.83 -5.43 -2.84
N MET A 49 -10.82 -5.90 -3.55
CA MET A 49 -10.96 -7.13 -4.32
C MET A 49 -11.11 -8.32 -3.35
N PRO A 50 -11.75 -9.41 -3.76
CA PRO A 50 -11.69 -10.65 -2.99
C PRO A 50 -10.23 -11.08 -2.81
N LEU A 51 -9.87 -11.54 -1.60
CA LEU A 51 -8.47 -11.84 -1.24
C LEU A 51 -7.81 -12.92 -2.09
N ASP A 52 -8.58 -13.74 -2.81
CA ASP A 52 -8.10 -14.76 -3.73
C ASP A 52 -7.77 -14.23 -5.13
N TYR A 53 -7.95 -12.94 -5.40
CA TYR A 53 -7.44 -12.24 -6.59
C TYR A 53 -6.04 -11.65 -6.34
N PRO A 54 -5.16 -11.62 -7.36
CA PRO A 54 -5.40 -11.86 -8.79
C PRO A 54 -5.51 -13.34 -9.20
N GLY A 55 -5.26 -14.29 -8.31
CA GLY A 55 -5.18 -15.72 -8.59
C GLY A 55 -3.77 -16.15 -9.01
N GLY A 56 -3.34 -17.35 -8.59
CA GLY A 56 -1.96 -17.82 -8.81
C GLY A 56 -0.91 -16.85 -8.24
N ASN A 57 0.30 -16.85 -8.80
CA ASN A 57 1.42 -15.99 -8.41
C ASN A 57 2.14 -15.36 -9.62
N LYS A 58 1.45 -15.23 -10.75
CA LYS A 58 2.03 -14.70 -12.00
C LYS A 58 2.44 -13.23 -11.91
N LEU A 59 1.63 -12.42 -11.21
CA LEU A 59 1.91 -11.00 -11.00
C LEU A 59 3.16 -10.77 -10.14
N ASN A 60 3.43 -11.68 -9.19
CA ASN A 60 4.65 -11.70 -8.40
C ASN A 60 4.96 -13.13 -7.95
N PRO A 61 6.07 -13.74 -8.40
CA PRO A 61 6.34 -15.16 -8.15
C PRO A 61 6.48 -15.50 -6.66
N ARG A 62 6.75 -14.50 -5.81
CA ARG A 62 6.92 -14.64 -4.35
C ARG A 62 5.61 -14.54 -3.57
N ARG A 63 4.51 -14.07 -4.17
CA ARG A 63 3.25 -13.77 -3.48
C ARG A 63 2.20 -14.80 -3.89
N HIS A 64 1.71 -15.59 -2.93
CA HIS A 64 0.77 -16.69 -3.15
C HIS A 64 -0.65 -16.36 -2.67
N PRO A 65 -1.69 -16.98 -3.26
CA PRO A 65 -3.06 -16.79 -2.83
C PRO A 65 -3.28 -17.26 -1.38
N PRO A 66 -4.32 -16.73 -0.71
CA PRO A 66 -4.72 -17.16 0.62
C PRO A 66 -4.99 -18.66 0.67
N GLN A 67 -4.53 -19.34 1.72
CA GLN A 67 -4.81 -20.76 1.94
C GLN A 67 -5.76 -20.94 3.14
N LEU A 68 -7.05 -21.01 2.86
CA LEU A 68 -8.11 -21.24 3.86
C LEU A 68 -8.20 -22.72 4.23
N ARG A 69 -8.26 -23.02 5.53
CA ARG A 69 -8.31 -24.38 6.08
C ARG A 69 -9.05 -24.39 7.41
N PRO A 70 -9.61 -25.53 7.87
CA PRO A 70 -10.19 -25.60 9.21
C PRO A 70 -9.12 -25.45 10.30
N THR A 71 -9.53 -25.10 11.52
CA THR A 71 -8.71 -25.32 12.71
C THR A 71 -8.74 -26.79 13.12
N PHE A 72 -7.75 -27.22 13.92
CA PHE A 72 -7.61 -28.60 14.35
C PHE A 72 -7.42 -28.67 15.86
N ARG A 73 -8.02 -29.69 16.48
CA ARG A 73 -7.72 -30.11 17.85
C ARG A 73 -7.60 -31.63 17.86
N ASP A 74 -6.45 -32.13 18.31
CA ASP A 74 -6.13 -33.57 18.32
C ASP A 74 -6.33 -34.23 16.94
N ASP A 75 -5.84 -33.56 15.89
CA ASP A 75 -5.98 -33.94 14.46
C ASP A 75 -7.42 -34.00 13.94
N ILE A 76 -8.41 -33.56 14.73
CA ILE A 76 -9.80 -33.46 14.30
C ILE A 76 -10.06 -32.06 13.74
N PRO A 77 -10.57 -31.92 12.50
CA PRO A 77 -10.94 -30.63 11.95
C PRO A 77 -12.23 -30.10 12.61
N TYR A 78 -12.23 -28.82 12.98
CA TYR A 78 -13.37 -28.15 13.61
C TYR A 78 -14.20 -27.35 12.61
N LEU A 79 -14.63 -28.00 11.51
CA LEU A 79 -15.55 -27.41 10.54
C LEU A 79 -16.83 -28.26 10.44
N ASN A 80 -17.98 -27.64 10.65
CA ASN A 80 -19.26 -28.33 10.86
C ASN A 80 -19.16 -29.43 11.94
N PHE A 81 -18.36 -29.21 12.98
CA PHE A 81 -18.09 -30.18 14.02
C PHE A 81 -19.27 -30.25 15.01
N PRO A 82 -19.95 -31.40 15.14
CA PRO A 82 -21.07 -31.53 16.07
C PRO A 82 -20.55 -31.66 17.50
N LEU A 83 -20.92 -30.73 18.38
CA LEU A 83 -20.52 -30.76 19.79
C LEU A 83 -21.12 -31.95 20.55
N ALA A 84 -22.11 -32.63 19.99
CA ALA A 84 -22.60 -33.93 20.46
C ALA A 84 -21.47 -34.97 20.67
N LYS A 85 -20.34 -34.83 19.94
CA LYS A 85 -19.15 -35.68 20.11
C LYS A 85 -18.38 -35.42 21.42
N VAL A 86 -18.56 -34.24 22.03
CA VAL A 86 -17.94 -33.85 23.31
C VAL A 86 -18.96 -33.98 24.45
N ASN A 87 -20.19 -33.53 24.23
CA ASN A 87 -21.31 -33.65 25.14
C ASN A 87 -22.54 -34.17 24.39
N PRO A 88 -23.01 -35.41 24.62
CA PRO A 88 -24.14 -35.99 23.89
C PRO A 88 -25.45 -35.20 23.95
N ALA A 89 -25.62 -34.31 24.93
CA ALA A 89 -26.79 -33.43 25.02
C ALA A 89 -26.65 -32.13 24.21
N ALA A 90 -25.47 -31.82 23.68
CA ALA A 90 -25.23 -30.62 22.89
C ALA A 90 -25.87 -30.74 21.50
N THR A 91 -26.51 -29.65 21.07
CA THR A 91 -27.15 -29.53 19.75
C THR A 91 -26.33 -28.67 18.78
N ASP A 92 -25.31 -28.00 19.28
CA ASP A 92 -24.49 -27.04 18.53
C ASP A 92 -23.57 -27.72 17.50
N VAL A 93 -23.32 -27.00 16.42
CA VAL A 93 -22.35 -27.33 15.38
C VAL A 93 -21.40 -26.15 15.24
N ILE A 94 -20.09 -26.38 15.39
CA ILE A 94 -19.06 -25.32 15.33
C ILE A 94 -18.28 -25.40 14.02
N SER A 95 -17.94 -24.24 13.48
CA SER A 95 -17.10 -24.07 12.30
C SER A 95 -16.05 -22.99 12.56
N ASP A 96 -14.80 -23.41 12.72
CA ASP A 96 -13.64 -22.57 12.92
C ASP A 96 -12.63 -22.82 11.77
N ASP A 97 -12.12 -21.74 11.20
CA ASP A 97 -11.13 -21.74 10.13
C ASP A 97 -9.87 -20.93 10.47
N GLN A 98 -8.86 -21.10 9.64
CA GLN A 98 -7.59 -20.40 9.67
C GLN A 98 -7.14 -20.12 8.24
N VAL A 99 -6.33 -19.08 8.05
CA VAL A 99 -5.81 -18.69 6.74
C VAL A 99 -4.33 -18.33 6.82
N LEU A 100 -3.55 -18.84 5.86
CA LEU A 100 -2.20 -18.32 5.58
C LEU A 100 -2.29 -17.24 4.50
N LEU A 101 -1.76 -16.05 4.78
CA LEU A 101 -1.81 -14.88 3.91
C LEU A 101 -0.42 -14.41 3.50
N CYS A 102 -0.24 -14.12 2.21
CA CYS A 102 0.79 -13.17 1.77
C CYS A 102 0.21 -11.75 1.90
N LEU A 103 0.77 -10.93 2.79
CA LEU A 103 0.16 -9.63 3.16
C LEU A 103 0.12 -8.62 2.01
N GLN A 104 0.93 -8.83 0.98
CA GLN A 104 0.99 -7.99 -0.22
C GLN A 104 0.33 -8.64 -1.46
N TYR A 105 -0.59 -9.58 -1.27
CA TYR A 105 -1.18 -10.35 -2.37
C TYR A 105 -2.34 -9.66 -3.09
N SER A 106 -3.25 -9.06 -2.34
CA SER A 106 -4.52 -8.48 -2.85
C SER A 106 -4.65 -7.01 -2.42
N THR A 107 -5.85 -6.46 -2.29
CA THR A 107 -6.04 -5.08 -1.79
C THR A 107 -5.30 -4.87 -0.47
N GLN A 108 -4.34 -3.94 -0.44
CA GLN A 108 -3.38 -3.83 0.65
C GLN A 108 -2.98 -2.39 0.98
N TRP A 109 -2.32 -2.28 2.14
CA TRP A 109 -1.45 -1.18 2.52
C TRP A 109 0.00 -1.65 2.62
N ASP A 110 0.90 -0.82 2.10
CA ASP A 110 2.33 -0.90 2.37
C ASP A 110 2.70 0.03 3.53
N SER A 111 3.35 -0.54 4.55
CA SER A 111 3.90 0.25 5.65
C SER A 111 5.19 0.98 5.25
N LEU A 112 5.68 1.87 6.12
CA LEU A 112 6.97 2.53 5.89
C LEU A 112 8.17 1.58 6.05
N ALA A 113 7.96 0.37 6.59
CA ALA A 113 8.94 -0.72 6.60
C ALA A 113 8.96 -1.52 5.29
N HIS A 114 8.03 -1.30 4.35
CA HIS A 114 7.94 -2.11 3.14
C HIS A 114 9.13 -1.90 2.18
N VAL A 115 9.58 -0.64 2.02
CA VAL A 115 10.66 -0.26 1.11
C VAL A 115 11.63 0.69 1.81
N GLY A 116 12.87 0.27 1.94
CA GLY A 116 14.01 1.10 2.36
C GLY A 116 14.87 1.55 1.17
N ALA A 117 16.02 2.16 1.46
CA ALA A 117 17.03 2.54 0.48
C ALA A 117 18.43 2.49 1.08
N LEU A 118 19.44 2.44 0.20
CA LEU A 118 20.82 2.74 0.57
C LEU A 118 21.00 4.25 0.64
N PHE A 119 21.36 4.78 1.80
CA PHE A 119 21.58 6.22 2.01
C PHE A 119 22.59 6.44 3.13
N ASP A 120 23.47 7.42 2.97
CA ASP A 120 24.49 7.79 3.97
C ASP A 120 23.83 8.66 5.07
N ALA A 121 23.17 8.01 6.02
CA ALA A 121 22.46 8.71 7.08
C ALA A 121 23.43 9.34 8.09
N ASP A 122 24.60 8.73 8.30
CA ASP A 122 25.58 9.17 9.30
C ASP A 122 26.54 10.25 8.80
N GLY A 123 26.57 10.49 7.48
CA GLY A 123 27.37 11.51 6.82
C GLY A 123 28.85 11.17 6.74
N ASP A 124 29.20 9.89 6.68
CA ASP A 124 30.57 9.39 6.69
C ASP A 124 31.07 8.95 5.30
N GLY A 125 30.23 9.11 4.27
CA GLY A 125 30.48 8.73 2.89
C GLY A 125 30.10 7.29 2.56
N ARG A 126 29.46 6.54 3.48
CA ARG A 126 29.05 5.14 3.26
C ARG A 126 27.52 5.01 3.33
N PRO A 127 26.85 4.68 2.21
CA PRO A 127 25.42 4.41 2.24
C PRO A 127 25.11 3.15 3.05
N GLU A 128 24.07 3.19 3.88
CA GLU A 128 23.57 2.03 4.62
C GLU A 128 22.10 1.74 4.30
N ARG A 129 21.62 0.51 4.56
CA ARG A 129 20.20 0.15 4.44
C ARG A 129 19.40 0.83 5.54
N VAL A 130 18.66 1.86 5.13
CA VAL A 130 17.77 2.64 5.98
C VAL A 130 16.35 2.71 5.42
N TYR A 131 15.41 2.96 6.31
CA TYR A 131 13.99 3.18 6.04
C TYR A 131 13.62 4.62 6.39
N TYR A 132 12.35 4.99 6.21
CA TYR A 132 11.84 6.31 6.57
C TYR A 132 12.35 6.78 7.94
N ASN A 133 12.74 8.05 8.06
CA ASN A 133 13.21 8.65 9.31
C ASN A 133 14.42 7.94 9.97
N GLY A 134 15.27 7.32 9.15
CA GLY A 134 16.56 6.76 9.55
C GLY A 134 16.49 5.45 10.35
N TYR A 135 15.35 4.76 10.40
CA TYR A 135 15.29 3.40 10.95
C TYR A 135 16.15 2.44 10.10
N ARG A 136 16.77 1.43 10.71
CA ARG A 136 17.82 0.62 10.08
C ARG A 136 17.40 -0.85 9.88
N ALA A 137 17.88 -1.44 8.79
CA ALA A 137 17.76 -2.88 8.57
C ALA A 137 18.53 -3.66 9.67
N ASN A 138 17.96 -4.77 10.13
CA ASN A 138 18.50 -5.66 11.16
C ASN A 138 18.80 -5.02 12.52
N ALA A 139 18.33 -3.79 12.75
CA ALA A 139 18.22 -3.17 14.07
C ALA A 139 16.77 -2.84 14.41
N ASP A 140 16.00 -2.33 13.43
CA ASP A 140 14.59 -1.95 13.60
C ASP A 140 13.65 -2.75 12.68
N ILE A 141 14.13 -3.15 11.50
CA ILE A 141 13.41 -4.03 10.57
C ILE A 141 14.24 -5.30 10.43
N VAL A 142 13.83 -6.36 11.12
CA VAL A 142 14.59 -7.60 11.27
C VAL A 142 14.16 -8.61 10.20
N GLY A 143 15.13 -9.06 9.42
CA GLY A 143 14.99 -10.18 8.49
C GLY A 143 15.76 -11.42 8.96
N PRO A 144 15.51 -12.59 8.35
CA PRO A 144 16.21 -13.84 8.67
C PRO A 144 17.63 -13.92 8.07
N VAL A 145 18.03 -12.92 7.29
CA VAL A 145 19.34 -12.85 6.61
C VAL A 145 19.84 -11.40 6.66
N ASP A 146 21.11 -11.22 6.98
CA ASP A 146 21.78 -9.94 6.84
C ASP A 146 22.54 -9.86 5.51
N TYR A 147 22.49 -8.68 4.87
CA TYR A 147 23.11 -8.37 3.59
C TYR A 147 24.03 -7.16 3.80
N ALA A 148 25.18 -7.38 4.42
CA ALA A 148 26.05 -6.30 4.86
C ALA A 148 26.61 -5.48 3.69
N GLU A 149 26.72 -4.17 3.87
CA GLU A 149 27.14 -3.24 2.82
C GLU A 149 28.63 -3.34 2.50
N ASP A 150 29.44 -3.70 3.50
CA ASP A 150 30.90 -3.71 3.45
C ASP A 150 31.48 -4.90 2.66
N ASP A 151 30.69 -5.95 2.42
CA ASP A 151 31.09 -7.13 1.68
C ASP A 151 30.27 -7.39 0.41
N HIS A 152 29.68 -6.32 -0.13
CA HIS A 152 28.87 -6.33 -1.35
C HIS A 152 27.57 -7.14 -1.22
N PHE A 153 26.89 -7.04 -0.07
CA PHE A 153 25.60 -7.67 0.19
C PHE A 153 25.66 -9.19 0.15
N ALA A 154 26.75 -9.80 0.63
CA ALA A 154 26.74 -11.25 0.84
C ALA A 154 25.77 -11.61 1.97
N ALA A 155 25.18 -12.80 1.87
CA ALA A 155 24.18 -13.27 2.81
C ALA A 155 24.83 -13.84 4.07
N HIS A 156 24.45 -13.32 5.23
CA HIS A 156 24.91 -13.75 6.55
C HIS A 156 23.75 -14.18 7.44
N ASP A 157 24.03 -15.10 8.36
CA ASP A 157 23.12 -15.41 9.45
C ASP A 157 23.08 -14.24 10.43
N CYS A 158 21.90 -13.70 10.66
CA CYS A 158 21.66 -12.60 11.60
C CYS A 158 21.39 -13.10 13.03
N GLY A 159 21.34 -14.42 13.27
CA GLY A 159 21.06 -15.01 14.59
C GLY A 159 19.58 -14.93 14.99
N HIS A 160 18.70 -14.45 14.12
CA HIS A 160 17.26 -14.32 14.35
C HIS A 160 16.43 -15.52 13.83
N GLY A 161 17.08 -16.58 13.34
CA GLY A 161 16.40 -17.76 12.82
C GLY A 161 15.60 -17.46 11.55
N HIS A 162 14.41 -18.08 11.41
CA HIS A 162 13.51 -17.85 10.26
C HIS A 162 12.49 -16.73 10.50
N ASP A 163 12.61 -15.99 11.60
CA ASP A 163 11.66 -14.95 11.96
C ASP A 163 11.89 -13.67 11.13
N SER A 164 10.82 -12.90 10.95
CA SER A 164 10.87 -11.56 10.35
C SER A 164 9.85 -10.67 11.04
N HIS A 165 10.28 -9.48 11.46
CA HIS A 165 9.41 -8.52 12.14
C HIS A 165 9.97 -7.10 12.02
N ALA A 166 9.08 -6.12 12.11
CA ALA A 166 9.40 -4.70 12.17
C ALA A 166 9.15 -4.18 13.59
N ASP A 167 10.20 -3.95 14.37
CA ASP A 167 10.12 -3.34 15.70
C ASP A 167 9.74 -1.85 15.64
N ALA A 168 10.02 -1.22 14.50
CA ALA A 168 9.55 0.11 14.16
C ALA A 168 8.97 0.13 12.74
N LEU A 169 8.13 1.13 12.46
CA LEU A 169 7.44 1.34 11.19
C LEU A 169 6.45 0.23 10.81
N GLY A 170 6.14 -0.67 11.74
CA GLY A 170 5.17 -1.75 11.56
C GLY A 170 3.76 -1.23 11.27
N ILE A 171 2.99 -2.05 10.54
CA ILE A 171 1.65 -1.69 10.05
C ILE A 171 0.64 -1.41 11.16
N GLU A 172 0.87 -1.93 12.37
CA GLU A 172 0.05 -1.67 13.55
C GLU A 172 -0.03 -0.17 13.90
N ASN A 173 0.99 0.62 13.55
CA ASN A 173 0.95 2.08 13.71
C ASN A 173 -0.20 2.70 12.91
N PHE A 174 -0.42 2.23 11.67
CA PHE A 174 -1.51 2.69 10.81
C PHE A 174 -2.86 2.18 11.33
N ALA A 175 -2.92 0.93 11.80
CA ALA A 175 -4.13 0.38 12.40
C ALA A 175 -4.60 1.18 13.63
N VAL A 176 -3.67 1.55 14.53
CA VAL A 176 -3.97 2.37 15.72
C VAL A 176 -4.38 3.79 15.33
N LYS A 177 -3.78 4.36 14.27
CA LYS A 177 -4.21 5.65 13.74
C LYS A 177 -5.64 5.61 13.19
N GLY A 178 -6.07 4.47 12.69
CA GLY A 178 -7.41 4.22 12.16
C GLY A 178 -7.57 4.47 10.66
N MET A 179 -6.60 5.10 9.99
CA MET A 179 -6.61 5.39 8.55
C MET A 179 -7.99 5.83 8.04
N GLN A 180 -8.52 6.89 8.66
CA GLN A 180 -9.87 7.37 8.45
C GLN A 180 -9.86 8.87 8.17
N GLY A 181 -10.55 9.32 7.12
CA GLY A 181 -10.53 10.71 6.70
C GLY A 181 -11.20 10.94 5.35
N ARG A 182 -10.88 12.04 4.68
CA ARG A 182 -11.41 12.32 3.35
C ARG A 182 -10.59 11.60 2.27
N GLY A 183 -11.29 10.79 1.47
CA GLY A 183 -10.77 10.26 0.21
C GLY A 183 -11.09 11.21 -0.95
N VAL A 184 -10.17 11.29 -1.92
CA VAL A 184 -10.36 12.01 -3.18
C VAL A 184 -10.01 11.08 -4.34
N LEU A 185 -10.91 10.91 -5.30
CA LEU A 185 -10.71 10.04 -6.46
C LEU A 185 -10.35 10.85 -7.71
N VAL A 186 -9.28 10.42 -8.39
CA VAL A 186 -8.97 10.80 -9.78
C VAL A 186 -9.22 9.59 -10.67
N ASP A 187 -10.17 9.71 -11.61
CA ASP A 187 -10.56 8.63 -12.52
C ASP A 187 -9.74 8.69 -13.81
N LEU A 188 -8.55 8.08 -13.80
CA LEU A 188 -7.67 8.01 -14.96
C LEU A 188 -8.25 7.11 -16.06
N ALA A 189 -9.02 6.09 -15.69
CA ALA A 189 -9.65 5.17 -16.64
C ALA A 189 -10.77 5.84 -17.45
N ASP A 190 -11.54 6.77 -16.86
CA ASP A 190 -12.53 7.55 -17.63
C ASP A 190 -11.86 8.51 -18.63
N VAL A 191 -10.72 9.11 -18.26
CA VAL A 191 -10.02 10.10 -19.10
C VAL A 191 -9.18 9.45 -20.19
N PHE A 192 -8.49 8.35 -19.88
CA PHE A 192 -7.50 7.74 -20.77
C PHE A 192 -7.88 6.33 -21.26
N GLY A 193 -8.99 5.76 -20.78
CA GLY A 193 -9.33 4.37 -21.04
C GLY A 193 -8.42 3.38 -20.30
N THR A 194 -8.44 2.13 -20.75
CA THR A 194 -7.65 1.02 -20.19
C THR A 194 -6.42 0.69 -21.02
N ASP A 195 -6.05 1.53 -21.98
CA ASP A 195 -4.84 1.34 -22.78
C ASP A 195 -3.59 1.58 -21.93
N PHE A 196 -2.48 0.98 -22.34
CA PHE A 196 -1.18 1.21 -21.70
C PHE A 196 -0.81 2.70 -21.70
N ARG A 197 -0.59 3.26 -20.51
CA ARG A 197 -0.11 4.63 -20.38
C ARG A 197 0.79 4.79 -19.16
N ASN A 198 1.84 5.60 -19.34
CA ASN A 198 2.64 6.16 -18.25
C ASN A 198 2.13 7.56 -17.96
N VAL A 199 1.53 7.76 -16.79
CA VAL A 199 0.91 9.03 -16.39
C VAL A 199 1.96 9.90 -15.71
N GLY A 200 2.42 10.92 -16.41
CA GLY A 200 3.25 11.99 -15.85
C GLY A 200 2.43 13.10 -15.19
N TYR A 201 3.11 14.18 -14.79
CA TYR A 201 2.49 15.36 -14.17
C TYR A 201 1.39 15.96 -15.05
N ASP A 202 1.68 16.21 -16.33
CA ASP A 202 0.73 16.88 -17.22
C ASP A 202 -0.51 16.02 -17.50
N ASP A 203 -0.37 14.69 -17.49
CA ASP A 203 -1.50 13.77 -17.60
C ASP A 203 -2.34 13.76 -16.32
N LEU A 204 -1.71 13.73 -15.14
CA LEU A 204 -2.42 13.80 -13.85
C LEU A 204 -3.20 15.12 -13.72
N MET A 205 -2.59 16.25 -14.05
CA MET A 205 -3.26 17.56 -14.00
C MET A 205 -4.44 17.61 -14.97
N ARG A 206 -4.30 17.05 -16.18
CA ARG A 206 -5.40 16.96 -17.16
C ARG A 206 -6.57 16.12 -16.63
N ALA A 207 -6.28 14.99 -15.98
CA ALA A 207 -7.31 14.14 -15.40
C ALA A 207 -8.02 14.81 -14.21
N MET A 208 -7.27 15.52 -13.36
CA MET A 208 -7.85 16.33 -12.29
C MET A 208 -8.73 17.45 -12.84
N GLU A 209 -8.30 18.15 -13.88
CA GLU A 209 -9.08 19.22 -14.52
C GLU A 209 -10.39 18.68 -15.14
N ALA A 210 -10.33 17.54 -15.84
CA ALA A 210 -11.49 16.92 -16.48
C ALA A 210 -12.65 16.65 -15.51
N HIS A 211 -12.33 16.25 -14.27
CA HIS A 211 -13.31 15.95 -13.23
C HIS A 211 -13.41 17.02 -12.14
N ARG A 212 -12.70 18.16 -12.29
CA ARG A 212 -12.60 19.23 -11.29
C ARG A 212 -12.20 18.69 -9.91
N VAL A 213 -11.22 17.80 -9.91
CA VAL A 213 -10.67 17.23 -8.69
C VAL A 213 -9.81 18.27 -8.00
N GLU A 214 -10.11 18.51 -6.73
CA GLU A 214 -9.32 19.35 -5.84
C GLU A 214 -8.78 18.49 -4.71
N VAL A 215 -7.45 18.44 -4.61
CA VAL A 215 -6.72 17.77 -3.53
C VAL A 215 -6.32 18.83 -2.51
N GLU A 216 -6.57 18.53 -1.25
CA GLU A 216 -6.19 19.38 -0.13
C GLU A 216 -5.32 18.60 0.86
N ARG A 217 -4.61 19.32 1.73
CA ARG A 217 -3.75 18.73 2.75
C ARG A 217 -4.52 17.74 3.64
N GLY A 218 -3.92 16.57 3.85
CA GLY A 218 -4.44 15.48 4.66
C GLY A 218 -5.43 14.57 3.95
N ASP A 219 -5.75 14.82 2.68
CA ASP A 219 -6.56 13.91 1.88
C ASP A 219 -5.80 12.61 1.58
N MET A 220 -6.55 11.52 1.46
CA MET A 220 -6.06 10.26 0.88
C MET A 220 -6.42 10.27 -0.61
N LEU A 221 -5.42 10.23 -1.50
CA LEU A 221 -5.61 10.29 -2.94
C LEU A 221 -5.74 8.89 -3.53
N LEU A 222 -6.83 8.63 -4.25
CA LEU A 222 -7.10 7.37 -4.94
C LEU A 222 -7.07 7.59 -6.46
N LEU A 223 -6.42 6.69 -7.16
CA LEU A 223 -6.30 6.69 -8.62
C LEU A 223 -6.99 5.45 -9.19
N ARG A 224 -8.07 5.65 -9.94
CA ARG A 224 -8.70 4.56 -10.72
C ARG A 224 -8.05 4.49 -12.10
N THR A 225 -7.38 3.39 -12.39
CA THR A 225 -6.68 3.09 -13.64
C THR A 225 -7.40 2.03 -14.48
N GLY A 226 -8.37 1.33 -13.89
CA GLY A 226 -9.10 0.22 -14.49
C GLY A 226 -8.41 -1.14 -14.33
N PHE A 227 -7.22 -1.19 -13.73
CA PHE A 227 -6.42 -2.42 -13.65
C PHE A 227 -7.11 -3.51 -12.81
N ALA A 228 -7.69 -3.18 -11.66
CA ALA A 228 -8.43 -4.14 -10.85
C ALA A 228 -9.61 -4.76 -11.63
N GLU A 229 -10.25 -4.01 -12.52
CA GLU A 229 -11.34 -4.51 -13.37
C GLU A 229 -10.81 -5.52 -14.41
N VAL A 230 -9.65 -5.25 -15.01
CA VAL A 230 -8.96 -6.18 -15.90
C VAL A 230 -8.60 -7.47 -15.15
N VAL A 231 -8.03 -7.36 -13.95
CA VAL A 231 -7.71 -8.51 -13.09
C VAL A 231 -8.95 -9.34 -12.75
N LEU A 232 -10.04 -8.69 -12.32
CA LEU A 232 -11.28 -9.38 -11.98
C LEU A 232 -11.88 -10.12 -13.19
N SER A 233 -11.78 -9.54 -14.39
CA SER A 233 -12.26 -10.13 -15.64
C SER A 233 -11.54 -11.44 -16.02
N MET A 234 -10.30 -11.64 -15.53
CA MET A 234 -9.50 -12.84 -15.76
C MET A 234 -9.84 -14.00 -14.83
N GLN A 235 -10.77 -13.83 -13.88
CA GLN A 235 -11.33 -14.90 -13.04
C GLN A 235 -10.27 -15.80 -12.35
N ARG A 236 -9.26 -15.19 -11.71
CA ARG A 236 -8.14 -15.87 -11.03
C ARG A 236 -7.15 -16.60 -11.95
N ASN A 237 -7.21 -16.37 -13.26
CA ASN A 237 -6.23 -16.88 -14.21
C ASN A 237 -5.55 -15.70 -14.94
N PRO A 238 -4.67 -14.96 -14.27
CA PRO A 238 -4.07 -13.78 -14.85
C PRO A 238 -3.24 -14.11 -16.09
N ASP A 239 -3.25 -13.17 -17.05
CA ASP A 239 -2.39 -13.17 -18.22
C ASP A 239 -1.34 -12.06 -18.05
N GLU A 240 -0.07 -12.44 -17.94
CA GLU A 240 1.04 -11.51 -17.65
C GLU A 240 1.19 -10.48 -18.76
N ASP A 241 1.10 -10.88 -20.02
CA ASP A 241 1.26 -9.99 -21.16
C ASP A 241 0.16 -8.92 -21.16
N VAL A 242 -1.09 -9.31 -20.91
CA VAL A 242 -2.19 -8.34 -20.80
C VAL A 242 -1.96 -7.40 -19.61
N LEU A 243 -1.61 -7.90 -18.44
CA LEU A 243 -1.42 -7.07 -17.25
C LEU A 243 -0.26 -6.07 -17.41
N HIS A 244 0.83 -6.47 -18.06
CA HIS A 244 1.97 -5.58 -18.29
C HIS A 244 1.69 -4.50 -19.35
N HIS A 245 0.78 -4.77 -20.29
CA HIS A 245 0.46 -3.89 -21.42
C HIS A 245 -0.92 -3.22 -21.32
N SER A 246 -1.49 -3.15 -20.12
CA SER A 246 -2.79 -2.52 -19.87
C SER A 246 -2.70 -1.36 -18.86
N CYS A 247 -3.70 -0.50 -18.93
CA CYS A 247 -4.04 0.54 -17.97
C CYS A 247 -2.98 1.63 -17.75
N SER A 248 -3.42 2.69 -17.08
CA SER A 248 -2.55 3.76 -16.62
C SER A 248 -1.75 3.34 -15.38
N ALA A 249 -0.52 3.83 -15.26
CA ALA A 249 0.26 3.80 -14.03
C ALA A 249 1.13 5.04 -13.93
N LEU A 250 1.43 5.51 -12.71
CA LEU A 250 2.21 6.73 -12.53
C LEU A 250 3.65 6.56 -13.06
N ASN A 251 4.16 7.58 -13.74
CA ASN A 251 5.54 7.64 -14.17
C ASN A 251 6.45 8.14 -13.04
N GLY A 252 7.01 7.23 -12.24
CA GLY A 252 7.93 7.60 -11.16
C GLY A 252 9.23 8.28 -11.61
N ARG A 253 9.52 8.38 -12.92
CA ARG A 253 10.66 9.15 -13.46
C ARG A 253 10.34 10.60 -13.82
N ASP A 254 9.08 11.01 -13.71
CA ASP A 254 8.70 12.40 -13.96
C ASP A 254 8.95 13.25 -12.70
N ASN A 255 10.00 14.06 -12.71
CA ASN A 255 10.36 14.93 -11.58
C ASN A 255 9.26 15.95 -11.24
N ARG A 256 8.46 16.41 -12.22
CA ARG A 256 7.35 17.33 -11.94
C ARG A 256 6.24 16.61 -11.18
N LEU A 257 6.01 15.34 -11.48
CA LEU A 257 5.04 14.51 -10.77
C LEU A 257 5.49 14.28 -9.33
N LEU A 258 6.75 13.91 -9.11
CA LEU A 258 7.31 13.70 -7.77
C LEU A 258 7.25 14.99 -6.93
N ASN A 259 7.62 16.13 -7.51
CA ASN A 259 7.51 17.42 -6.83
C ASN A 259 6.05 17.74 -6.47
N TRP A 260 5.10 17.48 -7.38
CA TRP A 260 3.69 17.65 -7.07
C TRP A 260 3.22 16.76 -5.91
N ILE A 261 3.64 15.49 -5.87
CA ILE A 261 3.31 14.57 -4.75
C ILE A 261 3.92 15.11 -3.44
N THR A 262 5.13 15.65 -3.50
CA THR A 262 5.76 16.32 -2.36
C THR A 262 4.91 17.49 -1.87
N ASP A 263 4.46 18.36 -2.77
CA ASP A 263 3.79 19.61 -2.40
C ASP A 263 2.30 19.43 -2.06
N ALA A 264 1.63 18.43 -2.64
CA ALA A 264 0.19 18.21 -2.49
C ALA A 264 -0.27 17.99 -1.04
N GLY A 265 0.61 17.55 -0.15
CA GLY A 265 0.30 17.33 1.25
C GLY A 265 -0.72 16.22 1.50
N ILE A 266 -0.82 15.24 0.60
CA ILE A 266 -1.66 14.04 0.76
C ILE A 266 -1.13 13.14 1.88
N ALA A 267 -2.03 12.47 2.58
CA ALA A 267 -1.71 11.54 3.67
C ALA A 267 -1.43 10.12 3.19
N ALA A 268 -1.96 9.72 2.03
CA ALA A 268 -1.73 8.42 1.39
C ALA A 268 -1.95 8.53 -0.12
N LEU A 269 -1.28 7.66 -0.88
CA LEU A 269 -1.45 7.53 -2.33
C LEU A 269 -1.86 6.09 -2.67
N ILE A 270 -3.01 5.93 -3.30
CA ILE A 270 -3.67 4.64 -3.49
C ILE A 270 -4.00 4.46 -4.97
N ALA A 271 -3.85 3.26 -5.50
CA ALA A 271 -4.29 2.92 -6.84
C ALA A 271 -4.97 1.55 -6.89
N ASP A 272 -5.79 1.36 -7.92
CA ASP A 272 -6.37 0.06 -8.28
C ASP A 272 -5.43 -0.81 -9.13
N ASN A 273 -4.19 -0.38 -9.34
CA ASN A 273 -3.16 -1.12 -10.08
C ASN A 273 -2.19 -1.84 -9.14
N TYR A 274 -1.24 -2.58 -9.73
CA TYR A 274 -0.34 -3.45 -8.99
C TYR A 274 0.70 -2.72 -8.12
N ALA A 275 1.14 -1.51 -8.50
CA ALA A 275 2.33 -0.91 -7.89
C ALA A 275 2.23 0.62 -7.66
N VAL A 276 1.06 1.23 -7.91
CA VAL A 276 0.82 2.68 -8.04
C VAL A 276 1.58 3.33 -9.21
N GLU A 277 2.88 3.04 -9.34
CA GLU A 277 3.75 3.37 -10.47
C GLU A 277 3.81 2.28 -11.54
N ARG A 278 4.31 2.66 -12.71
CA ARG A 278 4.66 1.69 -13.75
C ARG A 278 5.83 0.84 -13.29
N PHE A 279 5.65 -0.48 -13.33
CA PHE A 279 6.70 -1.46 -13.15
C PHE A 279 6.81 -2.38 -14.40
N PRO A 280 8.01 -2.56 -15.00
CA PRO A 280 9.26 -1.88 -14.66
C PRO A 280 9.20 -0.37 -14.97
N ALA A 281 9.90 0.44 -14.18
CA ALA A 281 9.98 1.88 -14.41
C ALA A 281 10.69 2.20 -15.74
N LEU A 282 10.44 3.38 -16.30
CA LEU A 282 11.20 3.87 -17.44
C LEU A 282 12.70 3.96 -17.11
N PRO A 283 13.59 3.81 -18.13
CA PRO A 283 15.02 3.99 -17.94
C PRO A 283 15.33 5.31 -17.23
N PRO A 284 16.33 5.33 -16.34
CA PRO A 284 16.77 6.58 -15.72
C PRO A 284 17.33 7.53 -16.79
N PRO A 285 17.38 8.86 -16.53
CA PRO A 285 18.10 9.79 -17.37
C PRO A 285 19.57 9.37 -17.56
N ASP A 286 20.09 9.55 -18.77
CA ASP A 286 21.47 9.20 -19.15
C ASP A 286 22.48 10.07 -18.39
N ASP A 287 23.16 9.46 -17.39
CA ASP A 287 24.36 9.92 -16.64
C ASP A 287 24.36 9.43 -15.17
N THR A 288 23.22 8.97 -14.66
CA THR A 288 23.08 8.53 -13.26
C THR A 288 23.72 7.16 -13.01
N LYS A 289 24.77 7.12 -12.17
CA LYS A 289 25.44 5.86 -11.76
C LYS A 289 24.58 4.99 -10.85
N THR A 290 23.69 5.59 -10.06
CA THR A 290 22.83 4.91 -9.09
C THR A 290 21.42 5.50 -9.16
N HIS A 291 20.41 4.65 -9.09
CA HIS A 291 19.00 5.06 -9.14
C HIS A 291 18.10 3.99 -8.51
N PRO A 292 16.95 4.37 -7.94
CA PRO A 292 15.96 3.40 -7.47
C PRO A 292 15.30 2.68 -8.65
N LEU A 293 15.01 1.39 -8.51
CA LEU A 293 14.22 0.62 -9.49
C LEU A 293 12.72 0.92 -9.40
N LEU A 294 12.27 1.32 -8.21
CA LEU A 294 10.91 1.77 -7.91
C LEU A 294 10.97 3.24 -7.45
N PRO A 295 11.16 4.20 -8.38
CA PRO A 295 11.37 5.59 -8.03
C PRO A 295 10.19 6.23 -7.29
N LEU A 296 8.95 5.84 -7.58
CA LEU A 296 7.79 6.35 -6.83
C LEU A 296 7.75 5.77 -5.41
N HIS A 297 8.01 4.48 -5.23
CA HIS A 297 8.07 3.87 -3.89
C HIS A 297 9.18 4.50 -3.04
N HIS A 298 10.36 4.70 -3.63
CA HIS A 298 11.47 5.38 -2.97
C HIS A 298 11.06 6.81 -2.56
N HIS A 299 10.38 7.54 -3.43
CA HIS A 299 9.90 8.87 -3.11
C HIS A 299 8.84 8.87 -2.01
N CYS A 300 7.84 7.99 -2.10
CA CYS A 300 6.71 7.97 -1.17
C CYS A 300 7.09 7.37 0.18
N LEU A 301 7.48 6.09 0.22
CA LEU A 301 7.70 5.37 1.48
C LEU A 301 8.97 5.84 2.17
N PHE A 302 10.10 5.86 1.45
CA PHE A 302 11.40 6.17 2.04
C PHE A 302 11.59 7.67 2.33
N LYS A 303 11.37 8.57 1.34
CA LYS A 303 11.62 10.01 1.56
C LYS A 303 10.48 10.69 2.32
N LEU A 304 9.24 10.52 1.89
CA LEU A 304 8.12 11.32 2.39
C LEU A 304 7.42 10.70 3.61
N GLY A 305 7.58 9.40 3.84
CA GLY A 305 6.76 8.67 4.80
C GLY A 305 5.28 8.64 4.36
N LEU A 306 5.05 8.55 3.05
CA LEU A 306 3.73 8.52 2.41
C LEU A 306 3.34 7.06 2.10
N PRO A 307 2.34 6.48 2.79
CA PRO A 307 1.88 5.12 2.53
C PRO A 307 1.33 4.93 1.13
N LEU A 308 1.50 3.71 0.62
CA LEU A 308 0.95 3.27 -0.67
C LEU A 308 -0.15 2.22 -0.47
N GLY A 309 -1.24 2.38 -1.20
CA GLY A 309 -2.31 1.38 -1.30
C GLY A 309 -2.35 0.78 -2.70
N GLU A 310 -2.32 -0.54 -2.81
CA GLU A 310 -2.26 -1.26 -4.09
C GLU A 310 -3.44 -2.20 -4.26
N LEU A 311 -3.85 -2.42 -5.51
CA LEU A 311 -4.89 -3.39 -5.88
C LEU A 311 -6.26 -3.08 -5.25
N TRP A 312 -6.60 -1.81 -5.07
CA TRP A 312 -7.92 -1.39 -4.58
C TRP A 312 -8.98 -1.56 -5.69
N TYR A 313 -10.25 -1.70 -5.32
CA TYR A 313 -11.35 -1.80 -6.27
C TYR A 313 -12.19 -0.52 -6.25
N LEU A 314 -12.18 0.25 -7.35
CA LEU A 314 -12.68 1.63 -7.35
C LEU A 314 -13.86 1.89 -8.29
N ARG A 315 -14.30 0.88 -9.06
CA ARG A 315 -15.24 1.06 -10.17
C ARG A 315 -16.59 1.66 -9.74
N GLU A 316 -17.29 0.99 -8.82
CA GLU A 316 -18.65 1.38 -8.43
C GLU A 316 -18.67 2.74 -7.73
N LEU A 317 -17.65 3.02 -6.92
CA LEU A 317 -17.47 4.33 -6.31
C LEU A 317 -17.27 5.41 -7.39
N ALA A 318 -16.39 5.15 -8.37
CA ALA A 318 -16.11 6.07 -9.46
C ALA A 318 -17.35 6.37 -10.31
N ASP A 319 -18.10 5.34 -10.68
CA ASP A 319 -19.36 5.47 -11.41
C ASP A 319 -20.37 6.33 -10.64
N TRP A 320 -20.52 6.09 -9.33
CA TRP A 320 -21.42 6.88 -8.49
C TRP A 320 -20.97 8.34 -8.34
N LEU A 321 -19.69 8.57 -8.05
CA LEU A 321 -19.11 9.90 -7.89
C LEU A 321 -19.30 10.74 -9.17
N ARG A 322 -19.02 10.16 -10.34
CA ARG A 322 -19.19 10.81 -11.64
C ARG A 322 -20.66 11.11 -11.94
N ALA A 323 -21.58 10.17 -11.72
CA ALA A 323 -23.01 10.39 -11.88
C ALA A 323 -23.55 11.54 -11.00
N ASN A 324 -22.91 11.77 -9.84
CA ASN A 324 -23.28 12.81 -8.88
C ASN A 324 -22.41 14.07 -8.96
N LYS A 325 -21.48 14.16 -9.92
CA LYS A 325 -20.52 15.28 -10.07
C LYS A 325 -19.70 15.56 -8.79
N ARG A 326 -19.30 14.50 -8.10
CA ARG A 326 -18.47 14.52 -6.89
C ARG A 326 -17.15 13.81 -7.15
N THR A 327 -16.17 14.09 -6.31
CA THR A 327 -14.84 13.47 -6.36
C THR A 327 -14.33 13.09 -4.96
N ARG A 328 -15.10 13.44 -3.92
CA ARG A 328 -14.71 13.35 -2.51
C ARG A 328 -15.70 12.47 -1.74
N PHE A 329 -15.19 11.74 -0.76
CA PHE A 329 -15.95 10.78 0.04
C PHE A 329 -15.29 10.58 1.41
N MET A 330 -16.02 10.01 2.36
CA MET A 330 -15.43 9.49 3.59
C MET A 330 -14.72 8.18 3.28
N LEU A 331 -13.46 8.03 3.68
CA LEU A 331 -12.72 6.79 3.58
C LEU A 331 -12.37 6.27 4.98
N THR A 332 -12.65 5.00 5.22
CA THR A 332 -12.18 4.25 6.40
C THR A 332 -11.44 3.01 5.92
N ALA A 333 -10.14 2.95 6.18
CA ALA A 333 -9.28 1.90 5.65
C ALA A 333 -8.19 1.43 6.63
N PRO A 334 -8.48 1.13 7.90
CA PRO A 334 -7.46 0.59 8.79
C PRO A 334 -6.94 -0.76 8.25
N PRO A 335 -5.63 -1.02 8.27
CA PRO A 335 -5.09 -2.35 8.06
C PRO A 335 -5.41 -3.26 9.26
N LEU A 336 -5.11 -4.56 9.13
CA LEU A 336 -5.07 -5.42 10.32
C LEU A 336 -4.07 -4.86 11.32
N ARG A 337 -4.45 -4.86 12.60
CA ARG A 337 -3.51 -4.56 13.70
C ARG A 337 -2.63 -5.78 13.94
N LEU A 338 -1.63 -5.96 13.08
CA LEU A 338 -0.70 -7.09 13.07
C LEU A 338 0.70 -6.58 13.41
N PRO A 339 1.11 -6.60 14.70
CA PRO A 339 2.41 -6.08 15.13
C PRO A 339 3.57 -6.73 14.38
N GLY A 340 4.51 -5.91 13.93
CA GLY A 340 5.72 -6.38 13.26
C GLY A 340 5.58 -6.66 11.77
N ALA A 341 4.38 -6.54 11.20
CA ALA A 341 4.18 -6.73 9.77
C ALA A 341 4.55 -5.47 8.96
N VAL A 342 5.16 -5.67 7.79
CA VAL A 342 5.59 -4.59 6.88
C VAL A 342 4.50 -4.14 5.89
N GLY A 343 3.31 -4.68 6.00
CA GLY A 343 2.14 -4.36 5.18
C GLY A 343 0.94 -5.19 5.67
N SER A 344 -0.22 -4.98 5.07
CA SER A 344 -1.42 -5.71 5.48
C SER A 344 -2.49 -5.68 4.39
N PRO A 345 -3.27 -6.76 4.22
CA PRO A 345 -4.51 -6.66 3.49
C PRO A 345 -5.46 -5.71 4.21
N THR A 346 -6.34 -5.06 3.45
CA THR A 346 -7.38 -4.20 4.02
C THR A 346 -8.67 -4.35 3.24
N THR A 347 -9.79 -4.04 3.91
CA THR A 347 -11.12 -3.95 3.29
C THR A 347 -11.60 -2.51 3.43
N PRO A 348 -11.13 -1.59 2.55
CA PRO A 348 -11.45 -0.19 2.68
C PRO A 348 -12.92 0.05 2.37
N ILE A 349 -13.54 0.96 3.13
CA ILE A 349 -14.92 1.38 2.91
C ILE A 349 -14.93 2.86 2.54
N ALA A 350 -15.47 3.18 1.38
CA ALA A 350 -15.89 4.54 1.04
C ALA A 350 -17.35 4.75 1.39
N THR A 351 -17.69 5.89 1.97
CA THR A 351 -19.07 6.29 2.26
C THR A 351 -19.34 7.70 1.71
N VAL A 352 -20.44 7.88 1.00
CA VAL A 352 -20.82 9.12 0.28
C VAL A 352 -22.13 9.74 0.73
#